data_AF-A0A9X5XDM4-F1
#
_entry.id   AF-A0A9X5XDM4-F1
#
_cell.length_a   1.000
_cell.length_b   1.000
_cell.length_c   1.000
_cell.angle_alpha   90.00
_cell.angle_beta   90.00
_cell.angle_gamma   90.00
#
_symmetry.space_group_name_H-M   'P 1'
#
loop_
_entity.id
_entity.type
_entity.pdbx_description
1 polymer ?
#
loop_
_entity_poly.entity_id
_entity_poly.type
_entity_poly.pdbx_seq_one_letter_code
_entity_poly.pdbx_strand_id
1 'polypeptide(L)'
;MARHPVRVLPGVGRGLAFVAASLASGVQRRWLRRIALAVSGVLLMVLATQPAEAVINEHALASGSQALPGQRTGSAAGLPHQTGSALTRGGPKVSTASPHKPAAVKGALSADRTPKRSVNPRLSFTGPKSKLGDKRVRPPASVRARMLKQQHHRQTGSASSATRGDSHLPGPVAAVPEITKDRTATTSVFQNPDGTRTARVYSRPVHYRTADGSWADIDTTLTQGSDGRWSEKADSPSAVFAASGDDPALVAYGPGAGKQVSYSLQGAAAVQGRASGNSITYPGIAKQSDATYATTASGVKETLTLHSASAPTTWVFPLHLTGLTPSLAANGSVVFKDASGTVGETIPHGFMEDSHVGEVSGEGAISTGVTYSLTTTSDGSPALKVSLDDAWLRSPDRAFPVTVDPTNLNAASSTYVETPYDINFSTDDTLKVGSYDSGSHKANSYLMFSSFGSTFQNDYIEKASVYLDDVWSGGCTAQPVDVHAITSSWSVGSIADYPGLSYGSSIGSSSFDAGSSCGGSAWHGIDIGDNPSAAGVKLLEGWAHGGTNRGLALTANTSVVAAWKQFASVHSSYTPYLSVTYSPYGADYSIPSQTYTEP
;
A
#
# COMPACT_ATOMS: atom_id res chain seq x y z
N MET A 1 20.77 -51.49 -53.04
CA MET A 1 19.39 -51.84 -53.47
C MET A 1 18.62 -50.53 -53.59
N ALA A 2 18.62 -49.88 -54.76
CA ALA A 2 17.53 -49.92 -55.77
C ALA A 2 16.17 -49.50 -55.16
N ARG A 3 15.45 -48.44 -55.56
CA ARG A 3 15.26 -47.82 -56.89
C ARG A 3 14.88 -46.31 -56.79
N HIS A 4 15.31 -45.59 -57.81
CA HIS A 4 14.89 -44.25 -58.31
C HIS A 4 13.70 -44.40 -59.32
N PRO A 5 13.19 -43.42 -60.12
CA PRO A 5 13.38 -41.93 -60.20
C PRO A 5 12.14 -41.09 -60.68
N VAL A 6 12.39 -39.81 -61.05
CA VAL A 6 11.74 -38.92 -62.09
C VAL A 6 10.49 -38.11 -61.65
N ARG A 7 10.43 -36.77 -61.53
CA ARG A 7 10.83 -35.57 -62.31
C ARG A 7 9.82 -35.14 -63.41
N VAL A 8 9.09 -34.04 -63.21
CA VAL A 8 8.62 -33.14 -64.29
C VAL A 8 8.62 -31.67 -63.80
N LEU A 9 9.33 -30.82 -64.54
CA LEU A 9 9.23 -29.35 -64.69
C LEU A 9 9.00 -29.13 -66.21
N PRO A 10 8.38 -28.05 -66.72
CA PRO A 10 8.96 -26.68 -66.70
C PRO A 10 7.93 -25.52 -66.58
N GLY A 11 8.31 -24.33 -66.07
CA GLY A 11 8.75 -23.15 -66.85
C GLY A 11 7.58 -22.14 -66.96
N VAL A 12 7.66 -20.81 -66.86
CA VAL A 12 8.63 -19.75 -67.19
C VAL A 12 8.08 -18.48 -66.47
N GLY A 13 8.80 -17.49 -65.96
CA GLY A 13 10.22 -17.16 -65.89
C GLY A 13 10.39 -15.73 -65.33
N ARG A 14 11.64 -15.44 -64.88
CA ARG A 14 12.29 -14.12 -64.72
C ARG A 14 11.68 -13.15 -63.68
N GLY A 15 12.40 -12.57 -62.73
CA GLY A 15 13.84 -12.44 -62.50
C GLY A 15 14.14 -11.01 -62.01
N LEU A 16 14.96 -10.92 -60.95
CA LEU A 16 15.86 -9.82 -60.56
C LEU A 16 15.29 -8.51 -59.92
N ALA A 17 15.58 -8.41 -58.61
CA ALA A 17 16.50 -7.44 -57.99
C ALA A 17 16.23 -5.92 -57.96
N PHE A 18 16.26 -5.41 -56.71
CA PHE A 18 16.89 -4.18 -56.19
C PHE A 18 16.39 -2.77 -56.58
N VAL A 19 15.72 -2.14 -55.59
CA VAL A 19 15.96 -0.81 -54.97
C VAL A 19 16.69 0.28 -55.78
N ALA A 20 16.02 1.42 -55.99
CA ALA A 20 16.47 2.76 -55.54
C ALA A 20 15.47 3.89 -55.89
N ALA A 21 15.16 4.71 -54.86
CA ALA A 21 14.84 6.16 -54.84
C ALA A 21 13.67 6.70 -55.73
N SER A 22 12.74 7.56 -55.28
CA SER A 22 12.93 8.81 -54.53
C SER A 22 11.58 9.36 -54.02
N LEU A 23 11.68 10.24 -53.03
CA LEU A 23 10.65 10.88 -52.22
C LEU A 23 9.68 11.86 -52.94
N ALA A 24 8.59 12.14 -52.21
CA ALA A 24 7.88 13.42 -52.08
C ALA A 24 6.60 13.63 -52.91
N SER A 25 5.46 13.48 -52.23
CA SER A 25 4.51 14.60 -52.04
C SER A 25 3.39 14.19 -51.08
N GLY A 26 3.23 14.98 -50.02
CA GLY A 26 2.19 14.80 -49.04
C GLY A 26 0.91 15.50 -49.49
N VAL A 27 -0.07 14.74 -49.95
CA VAL A 27 -1.50 15.07 -49.87
C VAL A 27 -2.27 13.76 -50.02
N GLN A 28 -2.43 12.92 -48.99
CA GLN A 28 -3.47 11.86 -48.93
C GLN A 28 -3.66 11.25 -47.51
N ARG A 29 -3.56 12.05 -46.43
CA ARG A 29 -3.87 11.58 -45.06
C ARG A 29 -5.27 11.90 -44.53
N ARG A 30 -6.17 12.45 -45.38
CA ARG A 30 -7.55 12.77 -44.98
C ARG A 30 -8.63 11.81 -45.51
N TRP A 31 -8.30 10.92 -46.45
CA TRP A 31 -9.29 9.99 -47.04
C TRP A 31 -9.23 8.55 -46.50
N LEU A 32 -8.14 8.13 -45.86
CA LEU A 32 -8.04 6.78 -45.27
C LEU A 32 -8.56 6.67 -43.82
N ARG A 33 -8.89 7.78 -43.16
CA ARG A 33 -9.52 7.78 -41.82
C ARG A 33 -11.05 7.71 -41.84
N ARG A 34 -11.70 7.82 -43.01
CA ARG A 34 -13.18 7.77 -43.13
C ARG A 34 -13.73 6.41 -43.57
N ILE A 35 -12.87 5.48 -44.01
CA ILE A 35 -13.30 4.12 -44.43
C ILE A 35 -13.12 3.10 -43.29
N ALA A 36 -12.15 3.30 -42.38
CA ALA A 36 -12.00 2.43 -41.21
C ALA A 36 -13.08 2.62 -40.12
N LEU A 37 -13.85 3.72 -40.16
CA LEU A 37 -14.94 4.02 -39.23
C LEU A 37 -16.33 3.55 -39.72
N ALA A 38 -16.44 3.05 -40.95
CA ALA A 38 -17.70 2.57 -41.52
C ALA A 38 -17.86 1.03 -41.47
N VAL A 39 -16.81 0.29 -41.11
CA VAL A 39 -16.84 -1.19 -41.04
C VAL A 39 -16.99 -1.71 -39.59
N SER A 40 -16.77 -0.89 -38.56
CA SER A 40 -17.05 -1.25 -37.16
C SER A 40 -18.46 -0.89 -36.67
N GLY A 41 -19.28 -0.24 -37.50
CA GLY A 41 -20.63 0.21 -37.14
C GLY A 41 -21.78 -0.76 -37.48
N VAL A 42 -21.50 -1.92 -38.08
CA VAL A 42 -22.55 -2.84 -38.57
C VAL A 42 -22.51 -4.22 -37.89
N LEU A 43 -21.64 -4.45 -36.90
CA LEU A 43 -21.62 -5.67 -36.09
C LEU A 43 -22.03 -5.43 -34.62
N LEU A 44 -22.93 -4.48 -34.38
CA LEU A 44 -23.42 -4.11 -33.04
C LEU A 44 -24.92 -3.77 -33.00
N MET A 45 -25.73 -4.37 -33.88
CA MET A 45 -27.18 -4.39 -33.77
C MET A 45 -27.76 -5.67 -34.37
N VAL A 46 -27.78 -6.77 -33.62
CA VAL A 46 -28.91 -7.72 -33.51
C VAL A 46 -28.67 -8.54 -32.24
N LEU A 47 -29.62 -8.46 -31.29
CA LEU A 47 -29.93 -9.34 -30.15
C LEU A 47 -30.14 -8.54 -28.86
N ALA A 48 -31.24 -7.78 -28.85
CA ALA A 48 -31.89 -7.34 -27.63
C ALA A 48 -33.40 -7.50 -27.82
N THR A 49 -33.93 -8.70 -27.58
CA THR A 49 -35.33 -8.89 -27.18
C THR A 49 -35.47 -10.21 -26.42
N GLN A 50 -35.96 -10.11 -25.17
CA GLN A 50 -36.69 -11.10 -24.34
C GLN A 50 -36.00 -11.54 -23.03
N PRO A 51 -36.80 -11.80 -21.96
CA PRO A 51 -36.54 -11.32 -20.60
C PRO A 51 -35.84 -12.34 -19.68
N ALA A 52 -35.34 -11.82 -18.57
CA ALA A 52 -34.79 -12.56 -17.46
C ALA A 52 -35.85 -13.43 -16.77
N GLU A 53 -35.66 -14.75 -16.79
CA GLU A 53 -35.97 -15.66 -15.68
C GLU A 53 -35.30 -17.03 -15.90
N ALA A 54 -34.77 -17.58 -14.80
CA ALA A 54 -34.45 -18.98 -14.54
C ALA A 54 -33.56 -19.76 -15.53
N VAL A 55 -32.26 -19.90 -15.20
CA VAL A 55 -31.53 -21.16 -15.39
C VAL A 55 -30.62 -21.39 -14.17
N ILE A 56 -31.08 -22.32 -13.33
CA ILE A 56 -30.27 -23.05 -12.35
C ILE A 56 -29.41 -24.03 -13.16
N ASN A 57 -28.08 -24.02 -12.96
CA ASN A 57 -27.20 -25.13 -13.31
C ASN A 57 -26.35 -25.40 -12.06
N GLU A 58 -26.66 -26.45 -11.29
CA GLU A 58 -26.18 -27.82 -11.53
C GLU A 58 -24.70 -27.88 -11.93
N HIS A 59 -23.83 -27.32 -11.08
CA HIS A 59 -22.46 -27.81 -10.88
C HIS A 59 -22.01 -27.63 -9.42
N ALA A 60 -22.94 -27.84 -8.47
CA ALA A 60 -22.68 -27.86 -7.03
C ALA A 60 -22.72 -29.30 -6.45
N LEU A 61 -22.17 -30.26 -7.18
CA LEU A 61 -22.03 -31.65 -6.72
C LEU A 61 -20.64 -32.20 -7.05
N ALA A 62 -19.59 -31.58 -6.49
CA ALA A 62 -18.27 -32.20 -6.31
C ALA A 62 -17.33 -31.31 -5.48
N SER A 63 -17.64 -31.08 -4.21
CA SER A 63 -16.62 -30.75 -3.20
C SER A 63 -17.15 -31.05 -1.81
N GLY A 64 -16.29 -31.65 -0.99
CA GLY A 64 -16.66 -32.35 0.25
C GLY A 64 -17.45 -31.51 1.25
N SER A 65 -18.29 -32.22 2.00
CA SER A 65 -19.12 -31.75 3.09
C SER A 65 -18.42 -30.67 3.94
N GLN A 66 -18.79 -29.40 3.76
CA GLN A 66 -18.51 -28.38 4.74
C GLN A 66 -19.29 -28.73 6.01
N ALA A 67 -18.57 -29.02 7.09
CA ALA A 67 -19.17 -29.10 8.41
C ALA A 67 -19.61 -27.68 8.81
N LEU A 68 -20.90 -27.38 8.65
CA LEU A 68 -21.51 -26.23 9.30
C LEU A 68 -21.31 -26.38 10.82
N PRO A 69 -20.88 -25.34 11.55
CA PRO A 69 -20.80 -25.44 12.99
C PRO A 69 -22.21 -25.67 13.56
N GLY A 70 -22.43 -26.84 14.15
CA GLY A 70 -23.61 -27.09 14.94
C GLY A 70 -23.62 -26.14 16.13
N GLN A 71 -24.73 -25.41 16.30
CA GLN A 71 -24.96 -24.60 17.49
C GLN A 71 -24.86 -25.52 18.72
N ARG A 72 -23.77 -25.40 19.48
CA ARG A 72 -23.65 -26.06 20.77
C ARG A 72 -24.51 -25.27 21.76
N THR A 73 -25.70 -25.79 22.06
CA THR A 73 -26.42 -25.42 23.28
C THR A 73 -25.68 -26.03 24.46
N GLY A 74 -24.71 -25.30 25.01
CA GLY A 74 -23.97 -25.68 26.19
C GLY A 74 -23.78 -24.49 27.11
N SER A 75 -24.49 -24.46 28.24
CA SER A 75 -24.18 -23.60 29.36
C SER A 75 -22.87 -24.07 30.01
N ALA A 76 -22.00 -23.14 30.39
CA ALA A 76 -20.90 -23.41 31.29
C ALA A 76 -21.41 -24.13 32.55
N ALA A 77 -20.65 -25.14 33.01
CA ALA A 77 -20.87 -25.95 34.21
C ALA A 77 -21.96 -27.05 34.15
N GLY A 78 -21.74 -28.07 33.32
CA GLY A 78 -21.94 -29.49 33.68
C GLY A 78 -23.16 -29.92 34.53
N LEU A 79 -24.39 -29.50 34.20
CA LEU A 79 -25.61 -30.05 34.80
C LEU A 79 -26.53 -30.68 33.74
N PRO A 80 -27.12 -31.88 33.98
CA PRO A 80 -28.01 -32.55 33.04
C PRO A 80 -29.42 -31.94 33.03
N HIS A 81 -30.05 -31.97 31.85
CA HIS A 81 -31.36 -31.39 31.54
C HIS A 81 -32.40 -32.50 31.36
N GLN A 82 -33.30 -32.68 32.34
CA GLN A 82 -34.59 -33.33 32.11
C GLN A 82 -35.66 -32.70 33.00
N THR A 83 -36.49 -31.84 32.40
CA THR A 83 -37.86 -31.63 32.87
C THR A 83 -38.78 -31.87 31.68
N GLY A 84 -39.45 -33.02 31.69
CA GLY A 84 -40.45 -33.37 30.68
C GLY A 84 -41.66 -32.45 30.75
N SER A 85 -42.35 -32.31 29.62
CA SER A 85 -43.54 -31.48 29.38
C SER A 85 -44.80 -31.87 30.19
N ALA A 86 -44.64 -32.63 31.27
CA ALA A 86 -45.68 -33.01 32.22
C ALA A 86 -45.80 -32.05 33.43
N LEU A 87 -44.89 -31.07 33.59
CA LEU A 87 -44.92 -30.11 34.71
C LEU A 87 -45.63 -28.78 34.42
N THR A 88 -46.26 -28.61 33.25
CA THR A 88 -47.00 -27.39 32.88
C THR A 88 -48.48 -27.63 32.56
N ARG A 89 -49.09 -28.71 33.09
CA ARG A 89 -50.52 -28.97 32.89
C ARG A 89 -51.27 -29.13 34.22
N GLY A 90 -51.84 -28.04 34.72
CA GLY A 90 -52.83 -28.04 35.80
C GLY A 90 -54.22 -27.73 35.26
N GLY A 91 -55.05 -28.77 35.11
CA GLY A 91 -56.50 -28.66 34.88
C GLY A 91 -57.28 -28.39 36.19
N PRO A 92 -58.60 -28.21 36.13
CA PRO A 92 -59.34 -27.36 37.08
C PRO A 92 -59.89 -28.09 38.32
N LYS A 93 -60.18 -27.25 39.34
CA LYS A 93 -61.28 -27.29 40.33
C LYS A 93 -60.98 -27.65 41.82
N VAL A 94 -61.49 -26.73 42.65
CA VAL A 94 -62.23 -26.88 43.92
C VAL A 94 -61.47 -26.71 45.24
N SER A 95 -62.03 -25.80 46.04
CA SER A 95 -61.71 -25.37 47.39
C SER A 95 -61.85 -26.45 48.46
N THR A 96 -60.99 -26.43 49.49
CA THR A 96 -61.36 -26.39 50.92
C THR A 96 -60.12 -26.33 51.84
N ALA A 97 -60.20 -25.41 52.82
CA ALA A 97 -59.64 -25.44 54.18
C ALA A 97 -58.11 -25.45 54.49
N SER A 98 -57.68 -24.28 55.02
CA SER A 98 -56.72 -24.00 56.11
C SER A 98 -55.19 -24.19 55.96
N PRO A 99 -54.38 -23.29 56.59
CA PRO A 99 -53.04 -22.97 56.10
C PRO A 99 -51.90 -23.52 56.98
N HIS A 100 -50.93 -24.21 56.36
CA HIS A 100 -49.62 -24.45 56.96
C HIS A 100 -48.61 -23.41 56.46
N LYS A 101 -48.04 -22.64 57.40
CA LYS A 101 -46.94 -21.68 57.18
C LYS A 101 -45.63 -22.42 56.88
N PRO A 102 -44.91 -22.12 55.78
CA PRO A 102 -43.51 -22.51 55.62
C PRO A 102 -42.56 -21.56 56.38
N ALA A 103 -41.50 -22.14 56.95
CA ALA A 103 -40.50 -21.47 57.77
C ALA A 103 -39.62 -20.47 56.99
N ALA A 104 -39.16 -19.42 57.70
CA ALA A 104 -38.37 -18.33 57.16
C ALA A 104 -36.91 -18.75 56.83
N VAL A 105 -36.42 -18.30 55.67
CA VAL A 105 -35.01 -18.42 55.25
C VAL A 105 -34.21 -17.24 55.84
N LYS A 106 -33.03 -17.53 56.41
CA LYS A 106 -32.09 -16.53 56.93
C LYS A 106 -31.65 -15.58 55.81
N GLY A 107 -31.94 -14.28 55.94
CA GLY A 107 -31.46 -13.21 55.05
C GLY A 107 -32.53 -12.35 54.37
N ALA A 108 -33.82 -12.61 54.58
CA ALA A 108 -34.89 -11.76 54.04
C ALA A 108 -35.08 -10.48 54.88
N LEU A 109 -35.05 -9.32 54.21
CA LEU A 109 -35.39 -8.02 54.79
C LEU A 109 -36.89 -7.94 55.11
N SER A 110 -37.24 -7.41 56.29
CA SER A 110 -38.63 -7.30 56.77
C SER A 110 -39.46 -6.33 55.94
N ALA A 111 -40.61 -6.80 55.46
CA ALA A 111 -41.70 -5.93 54.99
C ALA A 111 -42.57 -5.53 56.19
N ASP A 112 -42.28 -4.38 56.79
CA ASP A 112 -43.31 -3.39 57.17
C ASP A 112 -42.69 -2.23 57.96
N ARG A 113 -42.74 -1.04 57.38
CA ARG A 113 -42.90 0.24 58.09
C ARG A 113 -43.29 1.30 57.06
N THR A 114 -44.59 1.54 56.95
CA THR A 114 -45.14 2.74 56.31
C THR A 114 -45.11 3.90 57.30
N PRO A 115 -44.56 5.07 56.94
CA PRO A 115 -44.92 6.32 57.60
C PRO A 115 -45.94 7.09 56.74
N LYS A 116 -47.08 7.40 57.34
CA LYS A 116 -48.10 8.33 56.85
C LYS A 116 -47.49 9.71 56.52
N ARG A 117 -47.92 10.30 55.41
CA ARG A 117 -47.56 11.66 54.97
C ARG A 117 -48.79 12.59 55.04
N SER A 118 -48.65 13.73 55.70
CA SER A 118 -49.56 14.89 55.72
C SER A 118 -48.85 16.02 56.52
N VAL A 119 -48.76 17.32 56.19
CA VAL A 119 -49.31 18.22 55.16
C VAL A 119 -48.46 19.52 55.17
N ASN A 120 -47.97 19.98 53.98
CA ASN A 120 -47.82 21.34 53.37
C ASN A 120 -47.33 22.60 54.16
N PRO A 121 -47.05 23.77 53.49
CA PRO A 121 -46.67 24.10 52.09
C PRO A 121 -45.58 25.21 51.91
N ARG A 122 -45.11 25.42 50.67
CA ARG A 122 -44.93 26.74 49.98
C ARG A 122 -44.64 26.45 48.50
N LEU A 123 -45.61 26.59 47.59
CA LEU A 123 -45.99 27.79 46.79
C LEU A 123 -44.83 28.25 45.86
N SER A 124 -44.95 28.37 44.52
CA SER A 124 -46.10 28.78 43.69
C SER A 124 -46.00 28.41 42.18
N PHE A 125 -47.18 28.11 41.59
CA PHE A 125 -47.77 28.33 40.22
C PHE A 125 -46.94 29.11 39.15
N THR A 126 -47.05 29.00 37.79
CA THR A 126 -48.11 28.55 36.82
C THR A 126 -47.58 28.51 35.36
N GLY A 127 -48.11 27.66 34.45
CA GLY A 127 -48.06 27.89 32.97
C GLY A 127 -47.99 26.63 32.05
N PRO A 128 -48.53 26.63 30.81
CA PRO A 128 -49.22 25.47 30.20
C PRO A 128 -48.37 24.51 29.32
N LYS A 129 -48.97 23.33 29.07
CA LYS A 129 -48.46 22.18 28.30
C LYS A 129 -48.07 22.53 26.85
N SER A 130 -46.90 22.05 26.39
CA SER A 130 -46.67 21.74 24.96
C SER A 130 -45.52 20.74 24.72
N LYS A 131 -45.87 19.64 24.02
CA LYS A 131 -45.11 18.76 23.10
C LYS A 131 -43.72 18.22 23.52
N LEU A 132 -43.65 16.88 23.65
CA LEU A 132 -42.40 16.10 23.65
C LEU A 132 -41.57 16.41 22.40
N GLY A 133 -40.28 16.70 22.61
CA GLY A 133 -39.25 16.72 21.58
C GLY A 133 -38.09 15.83 22.03
N ASP A 134 -37.62 14.99 21.12
CA ASP A 134 -36.46 14.10 21.27
C ASP A 134 -35.27 14.83 21.90
N LYS A 135 -34.80 14.32 23.05
CA LYS A 135 -33.48 14.68 23.58
C LYS A 135 -32.62 13.43 23.72
N ARG A 136 -31.75 13.22 22.74
CA ARG A 136 -30.49 12.48 22.92
C ARG A 136 -29.77 13.08 24.12
N VAL A 137 -29.61 12.30 25.18
CA VAL A 137 -28.78 12.68 26.31
C VAL A 137 -27.33 12.66 25.86
N ARG A 138 -26.77 13.84 25.59
CA ARG A 138 -25.34 13.99 25.36
C ARG A 138 -24.64 14.12 26.73
N PRO A 139 -23.57 13.37 27.01
CA PRO A 139 -22.90 13.43 28.30
C PRO A 139 -22.35 14.84 28.60
N PRO A 140 -22.22 15.23 29.89
CA PRO A 140 -21.77 16.56 30.30
C PRO A 140 -20.43 16.95 29.65
N ALA A 141 -20.26 18.24 29.37
CA ALA A 141 -19.05 18.76 28.71
C ALA A 141 -17.75 18.39 29.44
N SER A 142 -17.79 18.26 30.78
CA SER A 142 -16.66 17.81 31.59
C SER A 142 -16.30 16.33 31.37
N VAL A 143 -17.29 15.46 31.11
CA VAL A 143 -17.08 14.05 30.80
C VAL A 143 -16.56 13.89 29.36
N ARG A 144 -17.09 14.66 28.41
CA ARG A 144 -16.57 14.70 27.04
C ARG A 144 -15.16 15.25 26.96
N ALA A 145 -14.84 16.32 27.68
CA ALA A 145 -13.48 16.86 27.77
C ALA A 145 -12.51 15.88 28.43
N ARG A 146 -12.96 15.09 29.42
CA ARG A 146 -12.15 14.05 30.05
C ARG A 146 -11.94 12.83 29.15
N MET A 147 -12.94 12.43 28.35
CA MET A 147 -12.81 11.35 27.37
C MET A 147 -11.96 11.77 26.16
N LEU A 148 -12.08 13.01 25.68
CA LEU A 148 -11.20 13.58 24.66
C LEU A 148 -9.76 13.75 25.17
N LYS A 149 -9.56 14.16 26.44
CA LYS A 149 -8.22 14.17 27.06
C LYS A 149 -7.63 12.78 27.26
N GLN A 150 -8.44 11.76 27.57
CA GLN A 150 -7.98 10.37 27.66
C GLN A 150 -7.71 9.74 26.29
N GLN A 151 -8.42 10.15 25.23
CA GLN A 151 -8.09 9.79 23.85
C GLN A 151 -6.79 10.46 23.38
N HIS A 152 -6.60 11.76 23.67
CA HIS A 152 -5.35 12.45 23.37
C HIS A 152 -4.15 11.90 24.16
N HIS A 153 -4.32 11.50 25.43
CA HIS A 153 -3.25 10.85 26.20
C HIS A 153 -2.98 9.39 25.81
N ARG A 154 -3.90 8.71 25.10
CA ARG A 154 -3.64 7.40 24.49
C ARG A 154 -2.98 7.51 23.10
N GLN A 155 -3.06 8.67 22.44
CA GLN A 155 -2.38 8.94 21.18
C GLN A 155 -0.96 9.53 21.34
N THR A 156 -0.61 10.03 22.53
CA THR A 156 0.80 10.31 22.89
C THR A 156 1.46 9.00 23.36
N GLY A 157 1.75 8.11 22.42
CA GLY A 157 2.18 6.74 22.68
C GLY A 157 3.20 6.21 21.69
N SER A 158 4.18 7.04 21.33
CA SER A 158 5.61 6.72 21.18
C SER A 158 6.21 7.90 20.43
N ALA A 159 7.14 8.64 21.05
CA ALA A 159 8.10 9.36 20.23
C ALA A 159 8.75 8.31 19.30
N SER A 160 8.80 8.59 18.00
CA SER A 160 9.63 7.78 17.12
C SER A 160 11.07 7.96 17.60
N SER A 161 11.63 6.95 18.29
CA SER A 161 13.08 6.82 18.45
C SER A 161 13.67 6.02 17.30
N ALA A 162 12.94 5.93 16.18
CA ALA A 162 13.32 5.06 15.11
C ALA A 162 14.52 5.69 14.41
N THR A 163 15.65 4.98 14.48
CA THR A 163 16.91 5.42 13.89
C THR A 163 16.96 4.89 12.46
N ARG A 164 17.52 5.66 11.53
CA ARG A 164 17.83 5.21 10.16
C ARG A 164 18.53 3.85 10.23
N GLY A 165 17.87 2.78 9.77
CA GLY A 165 18.39 1.40 9.82
C GLY A 165 17.71 0.43 10.80
N ASP A 166 16.63 0.79 11.49
CA ASP A 166 15.82 -0.18 12.24
C ASP A 166 15.05 -1.12 11.29
N SER A 167 15.26 -2.44 11.46
CA SER A 167 14.59 -3.51 10.68
C SER A 167 13.25 -3.96 11.27
N HIS A 168 12.78 -3.34 12.36
CA HIS A 168 11.50 -3.63 12.98
C HIS A 168 10.44 -2.67 12.46
N LEU A 169 9.38 -3.18 11.81
CA LEU A 169 8.24 -2.41 11.29
C LEU A 169 7.56 -1.64 12.44
N PRO A 170 7.79 -0.32 12.59
CA PRO A 170 7.53 0.39 13.83
C PRO A 170 6.19 1.11 13.81
N GLY A 171 5.20 0.57 13.08
CA GLY A 171 3.81 1.02 13.27
C GLY A 171 3.44 0.88 14.75
N PRO A 172 2.60 1.77 15.33
CA PRO A 172 2.39 1.88 16.78
C PRO A 172 2.27 0.53 17.47
N VAL A 173 3.07 0.26 18.50
CA VAL A 173 3.18 -1.08 19.13
C VAL A 173 1.81 -1.70 19.32
N ALA A 174 1.58 -2.86 18.69
CA ALA A 174 0.29 -3.55 18.82
C ALA A 174 0.09 -3.93 20.28
N ALA A 175 -1.05 -3.54 20.87
CA ALA A 175 -1.39 -3.85 22.26
C ALA A 175 -1.75 -5.34 22.48
N VAL A 176 -1.73 -6.14 21.43
CA VAL A 176 -2.17 -7.53 21.39
C VAL A 176 -1.14 -8.40 20.64
N PRO A 177 -1.02 -9.70 20.99
CA PRO A 177 -0.09 -10.60 20.32
C PRO A 177 -0.40 -10.79 18.83
N GLU A 178 0.67 -10.92 18.03
CA GLU A 178 0.58 -11.32 16.62
C GLU A 178 0.27 -12.82 16.48
N ILE A 179 -0.56 -13.18 15.51
CA ILE A 179 -0.82 -14.54 15.05
C ILE A 179 0.13 -14.84 13.89
N THR A 180 1.38 -15.19 14.19
CA THR A 180 2.44 -15.35 13.17
C THR A 180 2.14 -16.39 12.09
N LYS A 181 1.34 -17.42 12.40
CA LYS A 181 0.88 -18.42 11.42
C LYS A 181 -0.03 -17.86 10.32
N ASP A 182 -0.62 -16.69 10.53
CA ASP A 182 -1.51 -16.02 9.59
C ASP A 182 -0.75 -14.94 8.78
N ARG A 183 0.58 -14.85 8.93
CA ARG A 183 1.42 -13.96 8.11
C ARG A 183 1.29 -14.31 6.62
N THR A 184 1.34 -13.28 5.80
CA THR A 184 1.61 -13.39 4.36
C THR A 184 2.85 -12.58 4.03
N ALA A 185 3.31 -12.59 2.78
CA ALA A 185 4.39 -11.69 2.34
C ALA A 185 4.14 -10.23 2.74
N THR A 186 2.88 -9.79 2.74
CA THR A 186 2.50 -8.38 2.88
C THR A 186 1.64 -8.08 4.11
N THR A 187 1.39 -9.05 5.00
CA THR A 187 0.48 -8.85 6.13
C THR A 187 0.94 -9.46 7.44
N SER A 188 0.74 -8.71 8.52
CA SER A 188 0.85 -9.16 9.93
C SER A 188 -0.53 -9.13 10.57
N VAL A 189 -0.93 -10.19 11.27
CA VAL A 189 -2.30 -10.35 11.82
C VAL A 189 -2.27 -10.43 13.33
N PHE A 190 -3.19 -9.74 13.99
CA PHE A 190 -3.26 -9.61 15.45
C PHE A 190 -4.65 -10.02 15.95
N GLN A 191 -4.72 -10.73 17.08
CA GLN A 191 -5.99 -11.15 17.70
C GLN A 191 -6.48 -10.07 18.67
N ASN A 192 -7.67 -9.51 18.42
CA ASN A 192 -8.28 -8.56 19.34
C ASN A 192 -9.04 -9.28 20.48
N PRO A 193 -9.20 -8.65 21.66
CA PRO A 193 -9.89 -9.27 22.81
C PRO A 193 -11.40 -9.50 22.60
N ASP A 194 -12.03 -8.77 21.68
CA ASP A 194 -13.45 -8.90 21.33
C ASP A 194 -13.73 -10.02 20.32
N GLY A 195 -12.70 -10.76 19.89
CA GLY A 195 -12.79 -11.85 18.94
C GLY A 195 -12.53 -11.45 17.49
N THR A 196 -12.54 -10.16 17.16
CA THR A 196 -12.14 -9.65 15.84
C THR A 196 -10.63 -9.80 15.64
N ARG A 197 -10.17 -9.61 14.40
CA ARG A 197 -8.74 -9.57 14.05
C ARG A 197 -8.38 -8.21 13.51
N THR A 198 -7.14 -7.77 13.73
CA THR A 198 -6.59 -6.59 13.06
C THR A 198 -5.41 -7.03 12.21
N ALA A 199 -5.42 -6.69 10.93
CA ALA A 199 -4.29 -6.90 10.03
C ALA A 199 -3.60 -5.57 9.72
N ARG A 200 -2.27 -5.58 9.70
CA ARG A 200 -1.47 -4.55 9.03
C ARG A 200 -1.19 -5.05 7.62
N VAL A 201 -1.60 -4.27 6.62
CA VAL A 201 -1.48 -4.60 5.20
C VAL A 201 -0.51 -3.63 4.58
N TYR A 202 0.60 -4.15 4.08
CA TYR A 202 1.66 -3.40 3.44
C TYR A 202 1.53 -3.48 1.92
N SER A 203 2.01 -2.46 1.23
CA SER A 203 2.00 -2.41 -0.23
C SER A 203 3.21 -3.14 -0.85
N ARG A 204 4.22 -3.49 -0.05
CA ARG A 204 5.38 -4.31 -0.43
C ARG A 204 5.53 -5.52 0.49
N PRO A 205 6.30 -6.56 0.10
CA PRO A 205 6.67 -7.62 1.01
C PRO A 205 7.37 -7.06 2.27
N VAL A 206 7.02 -7.63 3.42
CA VAL A 206 7.64 -7.40 4.73
C VAL A 206 8.01 -8.71 5.42
N HIS A 207 7.53 -9.84 4.89
CA HIS A 207 7.92 -11.18 5.28
C HIS A 207 8.38 -11.95 4.04
N TYR A 208 9.34 -12.86 4.23
CA TYR A 208 9.79 -13.80 3.20
C TYR A 208 9.53 -15.24 3.65
N ARG A 209 9.45 -16.17 2.67
CA ARG A 209 9.35 -17.60 2.97
C ARG A 209 10.72 -18.19 3.19
N THR A 210 10.93 -18.80 4.35
CA THR A 210 12.14 -19.57 4.67
C THR A 210 12.14 -20.92 3.94
N ALA A 211 13.28 -21.61 3.96
CA ALA A 211 13.44 -22.91 3.29
C ALA A 211 12.51 -24.01 3.84
N ASP A 212 12.08 -23.90 5.09
CA ASP A 212 11.10 -24.81 5.72
C ASP A 212 9.64 -24.44 5.41
N GLY A 213 9.41 -23.37 4.65
CA GLY A 213 8.10 -22.89 4.22
C GLY A 213 7.39 -21.96 5.21
N SER A 214 8.01 -21.64 6.36
CA SER A 214 7.47 -20.66 7.31
C SER A 214 7.71 -19.21 6.85
N TRP A 215 7.00 -18.25 7.46
CA TRP A 215 7.19 -16.82 7.19
C TRP A 215 8.09 -16.20 8.27
N ALA A 216 9.14 -15.51 7.84
CA ALA A 216 10.02 -14.73 8.70
C ALA A 216 10.02 -13.26 8.27
N ASP A 217 10.39 -12.37 9.18
CA ASP A 217 10.50 -10.92 8.89
C ASP A 217 11.66 -10.68 7.92
N ILE A 218 11.47 -9.75 6.98
CA ILE A 218 12.55 -9.28 6.12
C ILE A 218 13.50 -8.40 6.94
N ASP A 219 14.78 -8.73 6.95
CA ASP A 219 15.87 -7.97 7.55
C ASP A 219 16.87 -7.57 6.45
N THR A 220 16.72 -6.35 5.94
CA THR A 220 17.55 -5.82 4.86
C THR A 220 18.95 -5.40 5.32
N THR A 221 19.28 -5.51 6.61
CA THR A 221 20.62 -5.16 7.09
C THR A 221 21.69 -6.01 6.42
N LEU A 222 22.80 -5.38 6.02
CA LEU A 222 23.88 -6.05 5.32
C LEU A 222 24.81 -6.76 6.29
N THR A 223 25.18 -7.98 5.94
CA THR A 223 26.17 -8.79 6.64
C THR A 223 27.24 -9.24 5.67
N GLN A 224 28.48 -9.33 6.13
CA GLN A 224 29.60 -9.73 5.30
C GLN A 224 29.79 -11.25 5.34
N GLY A 225 29.84 -11.88 4.16
CA GLY A 225 30.18 -13.28 3.99
C GLY A 225 31.68 -13.54 4.12
N SER A 226 32.06 -14.83 4.20
CA SER A 226 33.47 -15.25 4.25
C SER A 226 34.25 -14.96 2.98
N ASP A 227 33.56 -14.74 1.86
CA ASP A 227 34.12 -14.32 0.56
C ASP A 227 34.33 -12.79 0.48
N GLY A 228 34.00 -12.05 1.54
CA GLY A 228 34.11 -10.60 1.62
C GLY A 228 32.96 -9.84 0.97
N ARG A 229 32.03 -10.52 0.29
CA ARG A 229 30.82 -9.90 -0.28
C ARG A 229 29.80 -9.61 0.81
N TRP A 230 28.90 -8.67 0.53
CA TRP A 230 27.85 -8.27 1.45
C TRP A 230 26.50 -8.76 0.95
N SER A 231 25.67 -9.29 1.84
CA SER A 231 24.30 -9.69 1.51
C SER A 231 23.33 -9.31 2.61
N GLU A 232 22.05 -9.22 2.27
CA GLU A 232 20.97 -9.04 3.25
C GLU A 232 20.98 -10.18 4.27
N LYS A 233 20.69 -9.85 5.52
CA LYS A 233 20.68 -10.79 6.62
C LYS A 233 19.51 -11.78 6.54
N ALA A 234 18.33 -11.32 6.11
CA ALA A 234 17.17 -12.17 5.94
C ALA A 234 16.22 -11.63 4.86
N ASP A 235 16.35 -12.11 3.62
CA ASP A 235 15.37 -11.89 2.55
C ASP A 235 15.45 -13.04 1.52
N SER A 236 14.44 -13.18 0.66
CA SER A 236 14.46 -14.05 -0.50
C SER A 236 13.68 -13.41 -1.65
N PRO A 237 14.33 -13.04 -2.77
CA PRO A 237 15.73 -13.31 -3.15
C PRO A 237 16.69 -12.21 -2.65
N SER A 238 17.87 -12.60 -2.16
CA SER A 238 18.78 -11.66 -1.53
C SER A 238 19.63 -10.87 -2.53
N ALA A 239 19.81 -9.58 -2.26
CA ALA A 239 20.81 -8.76 -2.93
C ALA A 239 22.22 -9.08 -2.40
N VAL A 240 23.20 -9.01 -3.30
CA VAL A 240 24.62 -9.23 -3.02
C VAL A 240 25.45 -8.10 -3.62
N PHE A 241 26.40 -7.59 -2.84
CA PHE A 241 27.31 -6.51 -3.21
C PHE A 241 28.77 -6.95 -3.10
N ALA A 242 29.60 -6.51 -4.04
CA ALA A 242 31.01 -6.86 -4.05
C ALA A 242 31.80 -6.19 -2.92
N ALA A 243 32.97 -6.75 -2.56
CA ALA A 243 33.88 -6.09 -1.62
C ALA A 243 34.53 -4.83 -2.22
N SER A 244 34.78 -4.81 -3.53
CA SER A 244 35.48 -3.74 -4.25
C SER A 244 34.61 -3.16 -5.37
N GLY A 245 34.71 -1.85 -5.60
CA GLY A 245 33.91 -1.11 -6.57
C GLY A 245 34.14 -1.47 -8.04
N ASP A 246 35.30 -2.05 -8.36
CA ASP A 246 35.70 -2.48 -9.71
C ASP A 246 35.35 -3.95 -10.03
N ASP A 247 34.65 -4.63 -9.13
CA ASP A 247 34.22 -6.02 -9.33
C ASP A 247 33.24 -6.12 -10.52
N PRO A 248 33.43 -7.09 -11.44
CA PRO A 248 32.55 -7.27 -12.61
C PRO A 248 31.11 -7.69 -12.26
N ALA A 249 30.86 -8.10 -11.02
CA ALA A 249 29.54 -8.35 -10.46
C ALA A 249 29.28 -7.47 -9.22
N LEU A 250 29.55 -6.17 -9.35
CA LEU A 250 29.41 -5.16 -8.28
C LEU A 250 28.11 -5.31 -7.49
N VAL A 251 27.00 -5.50 -8.20
CA VAL A 251 25.68 -5.78 -7.62
C VAL A 251 25.07 -6.99 -8.31
N ALA A 252 24.44 -7.88 -7.55
CA ALA A 252 23.63 -8.97 -8.06
C ALA A 252 22.38 -9.20 -7.20
N TYR A 253 21.23 -9.43 -7.82
CA TYR A 253 19.98 -9.80 -7.15
C TYR A 253 19.08 -10.58 -8.11
N GLY A 254 18.10 -11.33 -7.57
CA GLY A 254 17.37 -12.32 -8.36
C GLY A 254 15.85 -12.14 -8.36
N PRO A 255 15.21 -11.27 -9.17
CA PRO A 255 13.77 -10.92 -9.18
C PRO A 255 12.72 -12.02 -8.98
N GLY A 256 13.10 -13.28 -9.19
CA GLY A 256 12.22 -14.42 -9.08
C GLY A 256 12.91 -15.69 -9.54
N ALA A 257 12.18 -16.80 -9.50
CA ALA A 257 12.71 -18.11 -9.87
C ALA A 257 13.32 -18.11 -11.29
N GLY A 258 14.60 -18.47 -11.38
CA GLY A 258 15.34 -18.57 -12.64
C GLY A 258 15.71 -17.22 -13.29
N LYS A 259 15.56 -16.10 -12.58
CA LYS A 259 15.89 -14.76 -13.06
C LYS A 259 17.02 -14.16 -12.22
N GLN A 260 17.95 -13.47 -12.87
CA GLN A 260 19.04 -12.75 -12.21
C GLN A 260 19.34 -11.45 -12.94
N VAL A 261 19.56 -10.39 -12.16
CA VAL A 261 20.13 -9.14 -12.60
C VAL A 261 21.47 -8.98 -11.87
N SER A 262 22.55 -8.83 -12.63
CA SER A 262 23.88 -8.48 -12.12
C SER A 262 24.46 -7.39 -12.99
N TYR A 263 25.23 -6.48 -12.40
CA TYR A 263 25.88 -5.41 -13.14
C TYR A 263 27.16 -4.93 -12.47
N SER A 264 28.01 -4.29 -13.26
CA SER A 264 29.22 -3.58 -12.82
C SER A 264 29.15 -2.11 -13.21
N LEU A 265 30.17 -1.34 -12.84
CA LEU A 265 30.34 0.04 -13.28
C LEU A 265 31.62 0.18 -14.12
N GLN A 266 31.47 0.61 -15.37
CA GLN A 266 32.60 0.77 -16.29
C GLN A 266 33.55 1.87 -15.82
N GLY A 267 34.83 1.51 -15.63
CA GLY A 267 35.87 2.46 -15.20
C GLY A 267 35.85 2.76 -13.70
N ALA A 268 35.13 1.97 -12.90
CA ALA A 268 35.14 2.07 -11.45
C ALA A 268 36.55 1.84 -10.88
N ALA A 269 36.88 2.56 -9.81
CA ALA A 269 38.11 2.38 -9.06
C ALA A 269 38.01 1.19 -8.09
N ALA A 270 39.16 0.57 -7.81
CA ALA A 270 39.31 -0.49 -6.81
C ALA A 270 39.22 0.07 -5.38
N VAL A 271 38.02 0.48 -4.98
CA VAL A 271 37.71 1.04 -3.64
C VAL A 271 36.88 0.06 -2.83
N GLN A 272 37.21 -0.07 -1.54
CA GLN A 272 36.50 -0.97 -0.64
C GLN A 272 35.11 -0.42 -0.29
N GLY A 273 34.10 -1.27 -0.40
CA GLY A 273 32.74 -0.97 0.03
C GLY A 273 32.64 -0.83 1.56
N ARG A 274 31.88 0.16 2.01
CA ARG A 274 31.63 0.47 3.42
C ARG A 274 30.16 0.26 3.73
N ALA A 275 29.82 -0.83 4.38
CA ALA A 275 28.45 -1.14 4.76
C ALA A 275 28.04 -0.43 6.07
N SER A 276 26.80 0.04 6.10
CA SER A 276 26.13 0.60 7.29
C SER A 276 24.63 0.34 7.18
N GLY A 277 24.08 -0.41 8.14
CA GLY A 277 22.67 -0.81 8.12
C GLY A 277 22.36 -1.64 6.87
N ASN A 278 21.36 -1.21 6.10
CA ASN A 278 20.93 -1.83 4.84
C ASN A 278 21.62 -1.22 3.59
N SER A 279 22.76 -0.53 3.76
CA SER A 279 23.41 0.17 2.65
C SER A 279 24.91 -0.09 2.60
N ILE A 280 25.49 0.00 1.40
CA ILE A 280 26.93 -0.07 1.16
C ILE A 280 27.37 1.07 0.24
N THR A 281 28.37 1.83 0.67
CA THR A 281 28.94 2.94 -0.09
C THR A 281 30.34 2.58 -0.59
N TYR A 282 30.60 2.84 -1.87
CA TYR A 282 31.91 2.77 -2.52
C TYR A 282 32.45 4.20 -2.72
N PRO A 283 33.21 4.74 -1.74
CA PRO A 283 33.67 6.12 -1.80
C PRO A 283 34.77 6.29 -2.85
N GLY A 284 34.68 7.33 -3.67
CA GLY A 284 35.63 7.60 -4.75
C GLY A 284 35.63 6.53 -5.84
N ILE A 285 34.49 5.85 -6.06
CA ILE A 285 34.36 4.83 -7.12
C ILE A 285 34.64 5.43 -8.51
N ALA A 286 34.40 6.72 -8.68
CA ALA A 286 34.79 7.48 -9.86
C ALA A 286 35.24 8.90 -9.46
N LYS A 287 35.72 9.67 -10.44
CA LYS A 287 36.21 11.04 -10.21
C LYS A 287 35.12 11.90 -9.54
N GLN A 288 35.40 12.40 -8.34
CA GLN A 288 34.48 13.26 -7.58
C GLN A 288 33.10 12.60 -7.39
N SER A 289 33.06 11.28 -7.20
CA SER A 289 31.81 10.58 -7.04
C SER A 289 31.91 9.33 -6.18
N ASP A 290 30.82 9.06 -5.46
CA ASP A 290 30.59 7.82 -4.72
C ASP A 290 29.38 7.09 -5.33
N ALA A 291 29.35 5.77 -5.19
CA ALA A 291 28.14 4.97 -5.44
C ALA A 291 27.68 4.35 -4.13
N THR A 292 26.40 4.51 -3.80
CA THR A 292 25.76 3.86 -2.66
C THR A 292 24.66 2.95 -3.15
N TYR A 293 24.61 1.74 -2.58
CA TYR A 293 23.56 0.78 -2.83
C TYR A 293 22.83 0.48 -1.53
N ALA A 294 21.51 0.54 -1.56
CA ALA A 294 20.67 0.20 -0.42
C ALA A 294 19.72 -0.94 -0.78
N THR A 295 19.60 -1.88 0.13
CA THR A 295 18.67 -3.00 0.02
C THR A 295 17.27 -2.58 0.42
N THR A 296 16.31 -3.03 -0.37
CA THR A 296 14.88 -2.83 -0.16
C THR A 296 14.21 -4.19 -0.25
N ALA A 297 13.04 -4.37 0.36
CA ALA A 297 12.31 -5.64 0.33
C ALA A 297 11.85 -6.10 -1.07
N SER A 298 12.16 -5.33 -2.13
CA SER A 298 11.80 -5.64 -3.51
C SER A 298 12.93 -5.35 -4.51
N GLY A 299 14.16 -5.10 -4.07
CA GLY A 299 15.29 -4.81 -4.97
C GLY A 299 16.37 -3.93 -4.38
N VAL A 300 17.14 -3.28 -5.24
CA VAL A 300 18.30 -2.47 -4.86
C VAL A 300 18.13 -1.03 -5.33
N LYS A 301 18.20 -0.10 -4.37
CA LYS A 301 18.30 1.34 -4.61
C LYS A 301 19.74 1.73 -4.87
N GLU A 302 20.01 2.38 -5.99
CA GLU A 302 21.32 2.95 -6.31
C GLU A 302 21.24 4.46 -6.11
N THR A 303 22.31 5.05 -5.58
CA THR A 303 22.47 6.50 -5.50
C THR A 303 23.90 6.87 -5.85
N LEU A 304 24.08 7.61 -6.93
CA LEU A 304 25.37 8.22 -7.26
C LEU A 304 25.43 9.58 -6.56
N THR A 305 26.49 9.81 -5.80
CA THR A 305 26.73 11.11 -5.15
C THR A 305 27.86 11.81 -5.87
N LEU A 306 27.57 12.93 -6.52
CA LEU A 306 28.54 13.75 -7.24
C LEU A 306 29.03 14.85 -6.30
N HIS A 307 30.33 14.98 -6.07
CA HIS A 307 30.91 15.97 -5.15
C HIS A 307 31.23 17.32 -5.81
N SER A 308 31.20 17.38 -7.14
CA SER A 308 31.39 18.63 -7.88
C SER A 308 30.89 18.52 -9.32
N ALA A 309 30.70 19.65 -9.99
CA ALA A 309 30.36 19.72 -11.42
C ALA A 309 31.44 19.13 -12.36
N SER A 310 32.59 18.74 -11.82
CA SER A 310 33.67 18.07 -12.58
C SER A 310 33.56 16.54 -12.57
N ALA A 311 32.55 15.99 -11.89
CA ALA A 311 32.19 14.58 -11.90
C ALA A 311 31.70 14.13 -13.29
N PRO A 312 31.74 12.81 -13.60
CA PRO A 312 31.20 12.28 -14.84
C PRO A 312 29.69 12.56 -14.98
N THR A 313 29.28 12.98 -16.18
CA THR A 313 27.87 13.12 -16.56
C THR A 313 27.37 11.95 -17.40
N THR A 314 28.19 10.92 -17.57
CA THR A 314 27.85 9.68 -18.27
C THR A 314 28.38 8.50 -17.49
N TRP A 315 27.51 7.54 -17.24
CA TRP A 315 27.78 6.32 -16.48
C TRP A 315 27.34 5.13 -17.30
N VAL A 316 28.17 4.09 -17.36
CA VAL A 316 27.88 2.87 -18.13
C VAL A 316 27.95 1.68 -17.21
N PHE A 317 26.85 0.93 -17.14
CA PHE A 317 26.67 -0.25 -16.31
C PHE A 317 26.54 -1.48 -17.19
N PRO A 318 27.62 -2.25 -17.40
CA PRO A 318 27.54 -3.55 -18.06
C PRO A 318 26.58 -4.48 -17.31
N LEU A 319 25.68 -5.13 -18.03
CA LEU A 319 24.62 -5.98 -17.48
C LEU A 319 24.91 -7.47 -17.75
N HIS A 320 24.81 -8.27 -16.70
CA HIS A 320 24.85 -9.73 -16.72
C HIS A 320 23.48 -10.26 -16.29
N LEU A 321 22.68 -10.69 -17.27
CA LEU A 321 21.28 -11.04 -17.05
C LEU A 321 21.03 -12.53 -17.29
N THR A 322 20.24 -13.14 -16.42
CA THR A 322 19.72 -14.51 -16.59
C THR A 322 18.21 -14.47 -16.70
N GLY A 323 17.65 -15.10 -17.75
CA GLY A 323 16.21 -15.18 -17.95
C GLY A 323 15.52 -13.84 -18.27
N LEU A 324 16.29 -12.77 -18.51
CA LEU A 324 15.82 -11.40 -18.72
C LEU A 324 16.53 -10.74 -19.90
N THR A 325 15.82 -9.84 -20.59
CA THR A 325 16.35 -8.99 -21.66
C THR A 325 15.91 -7.54 -21.42
N PRO A 326 16.82 -6.56 -21.44
CA PRO A 326 16.49 -5.17 -21.19
C PRO A 326 15.89 -4.52 -22.45
N SER A 327 14.94 -3.61 -22.27
CA SER A 327 14.39 -2.79 -23.35
C SER A 327 14.03 -1.40 -22.83
N LEU A 328 14.19 -0.37 -23.66
CA LEU A 328 13.77 0.98 -23.33
C LEU A 328 12.26 1.12 -23.57
N ALA A 329 11.53 1.62 -22.57
CA ALA A 329 10.11 1.92 -22.65
C ALA A 329 9.86 3.33 -23.22
N ALA A 330 8.65 3.58 -23.72
CA ALA A 330 8.29 4.85 -24.35
C ALA A 330 8.32 6.06 -23.38
N ASN A 331 8.19 5.80 -22.08
CA ASN A 331 8.27 6.81 -21.01
C ASN A 331 9.71 7.04 -20.51
N GLY A 332 10.73 6.51 -21.20
CA GLY A 332 12.13 6.66 -20.81
C GLY A 332 12.62 5.69 -19.74
N SER A 333 11.75 4.88 -19.13
CA SER A 333 12.15 3.81 -18.19
C SER A 333 12.84 2.65 -18.90
N VAL A 334 13.63 1.85 -18.18
CA VAL A 334 14.18 0.59 -18.69
C VAL A 334 13.40 -0.57 -18.08
N VAL A 335 12.93 -1.49 -18.92
CA VAL A 335 12.20 -2.68 -18.47
C VAL A 335 12.96 -3.94 -18.83
N PHE A 336 13.04 -4.88 -17.89
CA PHE A 336 13.64 -6.19 -18.12
C PHE A 336 12.53 -7.21 -18.31
N LYS A 337 12.50 -7.84 -19.47
CA LYS A 337 11.45 -8.79 -19.85
C LYS A 337 11.97 -10.21 -19.89
N ASP A 338 11.16 -11.16 -19.46
CA ASP A 338 11.46 -12.56 -19.70
C ASP A 338 11.12 -12.99 -21.14
N ALA A 339 11.36 -14.26 -21.46
CA ALA A 339 11.12 -14.83 -22.78
C ALA A 339 9.64 -14.76 -23.23
N SER A 340 8.69 -14.62 -22.29
CA SER A 340 7.26 -14.45 -22.61
C SER A 340 6.90 -12.99 -22.93
N GLY A 341 7.82 -12.06 -22.73
CA GLY A 341 7.58 -10.61 -22.83
C GLY A 341 7.03 -9.99 -21.54
N THR A 342 6.88 -10.77 -20.47
CA THR A 342 6.44 -10.28 -19.16
C THR A 342 7.55 -9.46 -18.51
N VAL A 343 7.22 -8.27 -18.04
CA VAL A 343 8.16 -7.40 -17.31
C VAL A 343 8.45 -8.03 -15.95
N GLY A 344 9.71 -8.38 -15.72
CA GLY A 344 10.22 -8.82 -14.42
C GLY A 344 10.62 -7.63 -13.55
N GLU A 345 11.31 -6.64 -14.12
CA GLU A 345 11.91 -5.51 -13.38
C GLU A 345 11.75 -4.21 -14.17
N THR A 346 11.75 -3.09 -13.48
CA THR A 346 11.75 -1.75 -14.10
C THR A 346 12.73 -0.82 -13.39
N ILE A 347 13.48 -0.05 -14.17
CA ILE A 347 14.24 1.13 -13.74
C ILE A 347 13.40 2.34 -14.13
N PRO A 348 12.72 3.00 -13.18
CA PRO A 348 11.98 4.22 -13.44
C PRO A 348 12.91 5.33 -13.92
N HIS A 349 12.32 6.35 -14.54
CA HIS A 349 13.04 7.56 -14.92
C HIS A 349 13.74 8.16 -13.70
N GLY A 350 15.05 8.39 -13.78
CA GLY A 350 15.81 8.93 -12.66
C GLY A 350 15.65 10.44 -12.53
N PHE A 351 16.14 10.99 -11.44
CA PHE A 351 16.28 12.43 -11.23
C PHE A 351 17.57 12.75 -10.49
N MET A 352 17.93 14.03 -10.49
CA MET A 352 19.03 14.58 -9.70
C MET A 352 18.48 15.57 -8.69
N GLU A 353 19.06 15.60 -7.50
CA GLU A 353 18.73 16.56 -6.45
C GLU A 353 20.02 17.18 -5.90
N ASP A 354 20.04 18.48 -5.71
CA ASP A 354 21.19 19.17 -5.13
C ASP A 354 21.15 19.19 -3.60
N SER A 355 22.27 19.55 -2.97
CA SER A 355 22.38 19.53 -1.51
C SER A 355 21.75 20.72 -0.80
N HIS A 356 21.24 21.72 -1.52
CA HIS A 356 20.68 22.93 -0.90
C HIS A 356 19.22 22.72 -0.53
N VAL A 357 19.00 22.06 0.60
CA VAL A 357 17.66 21.76 1.11
C VAL A 357 16.95 23.05 1.53
N GLY A 358 15.79 23.31 0.92
CA GLY A 358 14.95 24.46 1.26
C GLY A 358 14.29 24.31 2.63
N GLU A 359 14.28 25.38 3.43
CA GLU A 359 13.75 25.37 4.81
C GLU A 359 12.28 24.96 4.91
N VAL A 360 11.50 25.20 3.85
CA VAL A 360 10.07 24.85 3.79
C VAL A 360 9.84 23.57 3.00
N SER A 361 10.51 23.42 1.86
CA SER A 361 10.31 22.30 0.94
C SER A 361 10.85 21.00 1.53
N GLY A 362 11.95 21.03 2.28
CA GLY A 362 12.62 19.83 2.76
C GLY A 362 13.31 19.05 1.65
N GLU A 363 13.59 19.70 0.53
CA GLU A 363 14.22 19.14 -0.67
C GLU A 363 15.18 20.17 -1.29
N GLY A 364 16.18 19.66 -2.00
CA GLY A 364 17.04 20.43 -2.89
C GLY A 364 16.38 20.73 -4.23
N ALA A 365 17.09 21.45 -5.09
CA ALA A 365 16.62 21.66 -6.46
C ALA A 365 16.65 20.34 -7.23
N ILE A 366 15.56 20.00 -7.90
CA ILE A 366 15.44 18.76 -8.69
C ILE A 366 15.64 19.03 -10.18
N SER A 367 16.34 18.12 -10.87
CA SER A 367 16.36 18.00 -12.32
C SER A 367 15.87 16.62 -12.75
N THR A 368 14.91 16.60 -13.68
CA THR A 368 14.45 15.39 -14.37
C THR A 368 15.35 15.04 -15.56
N GLY A 369 16.51 15.66 -15.70
CA GLY A 369 17.43 15.49 -16.84
C GLY A 369 18.30 14.23 -16.80
N VAL A 370 17.83 13.13 -16.22
CA VAL A 370 18.53 11.83 -16.18
C VAL A 370 17.96 10.92 -17.26
N THR A 371 18.74 10.60 -18.28
CA THR A 371 18.27 9.82 -19.44
C THR A 371 18.97 8.48 -19.56
N TYR A 372 18.27 7.49 -20.09
CA TYR A 372 18.78 6.14 -20.28
C TYR A 372 18.89 5.75 -21.76
N SER A 373 19.92 4.98 -22.07
CA SER A 373 20.05 4.28 -23.34
C SER A 373 20.67 2.90 -23.13
N LEU A 374 20.30 1.95 -23.97
CA LEU A 374 20.94 0.63 -23.98
C LEU A 374 22.05 0.63 -25.03
N THR A 375 23.23 0.18 -24.61
CA THR A 375 24.39 0.01 -25.47
C THR A 375 24.96 -1.40 -25.31
N THR A 376 26.05 -1.71 -26.01
CA THR A 376 26.76 -2.97 -25.89
C THR A 376 28.20 -2.70 -25.53
N THR A 377 28.73 -3.43 -24.55
CA THR A 377 30.16 -3.47 -24.26
C THR A 377 30.95 -4.09 -25.41
N SER A 378 32.28 -3.96 -25.38
CA SER A 378 33.17 -4.46 -26.44
C SER A 378 33.11 -5.98 -26.65
N ASP A 379 32.71 -6.73 -25.64
CA ASP A 379 32.49 -8.19 -25.67
C ASP A 379 31.08 -8.58 -26.15
N GLY A 380 30.22 -7.60 -26.48
CA GLY A 380 28.86 -7.80 -26.96
C GLY A 380 27.79 -7.93 -25.88
N SER A 381 28.14 -7.82 -24.60
CA SER A 381 27.18 -7.83 -23.49
C SER A 381 26.33 -6.55 -23.48
N PRO A 382 25.04 -6.59 -23.09
CA PRO A 382 24.23 -5.38 -22.96
C PRO A 382 24.75 -4.50 -21.82
N ALA A 383 24.61 -3.18 -21.95
CA ALA A 383 24.94 -2.22 -20.91
C ALA A 383 23.88 -1.12 -20.84
N LEU A 384 23.59 -0.65 -19.63
CA LEU A 384 22.80 0.54 -19.39
C LEU A 384 23.71 1.76 -19.36
N LYS A 385 23.46 2.73 -20.23
CA LYS A 385 24.10 4.05 -20.19
C LYS A 385 23.15 5.07 -19.57
N VAL A 386 23.57 5.69 -18.48
CA VAL A 386 22.91 6.79 -17.80
C VAL A 386 23.60 8.10 -18.20
N SER A 387 22.83 9.12 -18.56
CA SER A 387 23.34 10.44 -18.96
C SER A 387 22.63 11.55 -18.18
N LEU A 388 23.41 12.47 -17.64
CA LEU A 388 22.97 13.51 -16.73
C LEU A 388 22.91 14.88 -17.43
N ASP A 389 22.00 15.75 -17.00
CA ASP A 389 21.92 17.14 -17.46
C ASP A 389 23.13 17.95 -16.98
N ASP A 390 24.12 18.02 -17.87
CA ASP A 390 25.38 18.71 -17.69
C ASP A 390 25.23 20.23 -17.56
N ALA A 391 24.21 20.83 -18.21
CA ALA A 391 23.95 22.26 -18.10
C ALA A 391 23.37 22.60 -16.72
N TRP A 392 22.44 21.78 -16.24
CA TRP A 392 21.90 21.91 -14.90
C TRP A 392 22.99 21.74 -13.83
N LEU A 393 23.84 20.70 -13.92
CA LEU A 393 24.94 20.45 -12.99
C LEU A 393 25.99 21.58 -12.95
N ARG A 394 26.20 22.28 -14.06
CA ARG A 394 27.15 23.40 -14.15
C ARG A 394 26.53 24.77 -13.89
N SER A 395 25.24 24.84 -13.58
CA SER A 395 24.63 26.10 -13.18
C SER A 395 25.30 26.62 -11.89
N PRO A 396 25.62 27.93 -11.80
CA PRO A 396 26.23 28.51 -10.60
C PRO A 396 25.33 28.41 -9.36
N ASP A 397 24.04 28.15 -9.54
CA ASP A 397 23.06 28.00 -8.46
C ASP A 397 23.10 26.61 -7.81
N ARG A 398 23.89 25.65 -8.33
CA ARG A 398 23.93 24.27 -7.81
C ARG A 398 24.81 24.13 -6.58
N ALA A 399 24.26 23.50 -5.55
CA ALA A 399 25.01 23.09 -4.38
C ALA A 399 25.38 21.60 -4.45
N PHE A 400 26.67 21.31 -4.32
CA PHE A 400 27.18 19.94 -4.24
C PHE A 400 27.36 19.48 -2.77
N PRO A 401 27.17 18.19 -2.45
CA PRO A 401 26.97 17.11 -3.40
C PRO A 401 25.60 17.08 -4.08
N VAL A 402 25.55 16.57 -5.31
CA VAL A 402 24.30 16.26 -6.03
C VAL A 402 24.10 14.76 -5.97
N THR A 403 22.90 14.30 -5.62
CA THR A 403 22.50 12.90 -5.70
C THR A 403 21.85 12.62 -7.06
N VAL A 404 22.09 11.43 -7.60
CA VAL A 404 21.44 10.90 -8.80
C VAL A 404 20.80 9.58 -8.41
N ASP A 405 19.51 9.43 -8.69
CA ASP A 405 18.74 8.22 -8.37
C ASP A 405 18.36 7.42 -9.63
N PRO A 406 19.21 6.47 -10.09
CA PRO A 406 18.85 5.50 -11.12
C PRO A 406 18.46 4.14 -10.48
N THR A 407 17.50 4.12 -9.57
CA THR A 407 17.14 2.90 -8.81
C THR A 407 16.46 1.80 -9.62
N ASN A 408 16.86 0.55 -9.40
CA ASN A 408 16.24 -0.66 -9.96
C ASN A 408 15.14 -1.19 -9.03
N LEU A 409 13.91 -1.37 -9.51
CA LEU A 409 12.79 -1.85 -8.68
C LEU A 409 12.02 -3.04 -9.27
N ASN A 410 11.72 -4.03 -8.43
CA ASN A 410 10.50 -4.81 -8.59
C ASN A 410 9.33 -3.99 -8.06
N ALA A 411 8.32 -3.81 -8.93
CA ALA A 411 6.97 -3.38 -8.61
C ALA A 411 6.86 -2.47 -7.37
N ALA A 412 7.35 -1.24 -7.47
CA ALA A 412 6.92 -0.20 -6.54
C ALA A 412 5.39 -0.20 -6.47
N SER A 413 4.87 0.02 -5.29
CA SER A 413 3.44 0.02 -4.98
C SER A 413 2.98 1.35 -4.40
N SER A 414 3.89 2.32 -4.32
CA SER A 414 3.58 3.73 -4.08
C SER A 414 4.37 4.63 -5.01
N THR A 415 3.85 5.83 -5.23
CA THR A 415 4.56 6.92 -5.93
C THR A 415 3.87 8.24 -5.63
N TYR A 416 4.49 9.33 -6.03
CA TYR A 416 3.84 10.64 -6.11
C TYR A 416 4.11 11.27 -7.48
N VAL A 417 3.27 12.25 -7.81
CA VAL A 417 3.50 13.19 -8.91
C VAL A 417 3.60 14.58 -8.34
N GLU A 418 4.44 15.42 -8.95
CA GLU A 418 4.69 16.76 -8.48
C GLU A 418 4.90 17.73 -9.64
N THR A 419 4.17 18.85 -9.69
CA THR A 419 4.50 19.92 -10.64
C THR A 419 5.79 20.64 -10.21
N PRO A 420 6.62 21.12 -11.15
CA PRO A 420 6.46 21.08 -12.62
C PRO A 420 7.04 19.82 -13.27
N TYR A 421 7.36 18.79 -12.49
CA TYR A 421 8.02 17.59 -12.96
C TYR A 421 7.04 16.65 -13.68
N ASP A 422 7.53 16.02 -14.75
CA ASP A 422 6.81 15.09 -15.62
C ASP A 422 7.41 13.68 -15.51
N ILE A 423 7.74 13.27 -14.28
CA ILE A 423 8.33 11.97 -13.96
C ILE A 423 7.60 11.30 -12.80
N ASN A 424 7.80 9.98 -12.70
CA ASN A 424 7.35 9.18 -11.58
C ASN A 424 8.40 9.14 -10.48
N PHE A 425 8.04 9.44 -9.24
CA PHE A 425 8.95 9.42 -8.09
C PHE A 425 8.84 8.14 -7.26
N SER A 426 8.56 6.99 -7.88
CA SER A 426 8.39 5.74 -7.14
C SER A 426 9.65 5.25 -6.44
N THR A 427 10.83 5.78 -6.78
CA THR A 427 12.12 5.39 -6.17
C THR A 427 12.48 6.24 -4.95
N ASP A 428 11.75 7.33 -4.74
CA ASP A 428 11.98 8.27 -3.64
C ASP A 428 11.68 7.59 -2.29
N ASP A 429 12.45 7.94 -1.26
CA ASP A 429 12.22 7.46 0.12
C ASP A 429 11.06 8.20 0.79
N THR A 430 10.48 9.20 0.11
CA THR A 430 9.37 10.00 0.58
C THR A 430 8.15 9.98 -0.35
N LEU A 431 6.99 10.29 0.22
CA LEU A 431 5.72 10.53 -0.46
C LEU A 431 5.26 11.94 -0.11
N LYS A 432 4.95 12.75 -1.12
CA LYS A 432 4.69 14.18 -0.96
C LYS A 432 3.22 14.51 -1.21
N VAL A 433 2.68 15.46 -0.43
CA VAL A 433 1.34 16.02 -0.63
C VAL A 433 1.30 17.51 -0.35
N GLY A 434 0.40 18.24 -1.02
CA GLY A 434 0.20 19.67 -0.80
C GLY A 434 1.14 20.52 -1.64
N SER A 435 1.56 21.68 -1.13
CA SER A 435 2.46 22.59 -1.84
C SER A 435 3.32 23.40 -0.89
N TYR A 436 4.64 23.32 -1.04
CA TYR A 436 5.58 24.08 -0.19
C TYR A 436 5.69 25.55 -0.59
N ASP A 437 5.27 25.93 -1.80
CA ASP A 437 5.30 27.31 -2.29
C ASP A 437 3.89 27.91 -2.48
N SER A 438 2.84 27.17 -2.11
CA SER A 438 1.43 27.50 -2.38
C SER A 438 1.17 27.86 -3.85
N GLY A 439 1.97 27.29 -4.76
CA GLY A 439 2.24 27.88 -6.06
C GLY A 439 2.55 26.82 -7.10
N SER A 440 3.77 26.82 -7.61
CA SER A 440 4.21 25.99 -8.74
C SER A 440 4.45 24.53 -8.37
N HIS A 441 4.71 24.22 -7.10
CA HIS A 441 5.06 22.88 -6.66
C HIS A 441 3.92 22.25 -5.90
N LYS A 442 3.26 21.26 -6.52
CA LYS A 442 2.07 20.62 -5.97
C LYS A 442 2.22 19.12 -6.12
N ALA A 443 2.03 18.40 -5.02
CA ALA A 443 2.18 16.95 -5.00
C ALA A 443 0.90 16.23 -4.58
N ASN A 444 0.69 15.06 -5.17
CA ASN A 444 -0.29 14.05 -4.76
C ASN A 444 0.41 12.70 -4.72
N SER A 445 0.13 11.90 -3.67
CA SER A 445 0.72 10.57 -3.49
C SER A 445 -0.30 9.45 -3.69
N TYR A 446 0.16 8.28 -4.09
CA TYR A 446 -0.68 7.11 -4.40
C TYR A 446 -0.12 5.84 -3.77
N LEU A 447 -1.01 5.01 -3.21
CA LEU A 447 -0.69 3.76 -2.53
C LEU A 447 -1.52 2.61 -3.13
N MET A 448 -0.88 1.49 -3.45
CA MET A 448 -1.52 0.28 -3.97
C MET A 448 -1.30 -0.91 -3.04
N PHE A 449 -2.39 -1.52 -2.57
CA PHE A 449 -2.34 -2.71 -1.70
C PHE A 449 -2.77 -3.95 -2.48
N SER A 450 -1.97 -4.37 -3.46
CA SER A 450 -2.35 -5.36 -4.48
C SER A 450 -2.85 -6.71 -3.92
N SER A 451 -2.33 -7.14 -2.76
CA SER A 451 -2.71 -8.38 -2.09
C SER A 451 -4.03 -8.31 -1.30
N PHE A 452 -4.68 -7.14 -1.19
CA PHE A 452 -5.81 -6.94 -0.29
C PHE A 452 -6.96 -7.93 -0.56
N GLY A 453 -7.45 -7.98 -1.80
CA GLY A 453 -8.63 -8.77 -2.14
C GLY A 453 -8.44 -10.28 -1.96
N SER A 454 -7.22 -10.79 -2.19
CA SER A 454 -6.90 -12.20 -1.93
C SER A 454 -6.65 -12.49 -0.46
N THR A 455 -6.17 -11.51 0.31
CA THR A 455 -5.91 -11.66 1.76
C THR A 455 -7.20 -11.71 2.57
N PHE A 456 -8.16 -10.84 2.26
CA PHE A 456 -9.42 -10.72 2.99
C PHE A 456 -10.59 -11.34 2.22
N GLN A 457 -10.33 -12.38 1.43
CA GLN A 457 -11.34 -12.93 0.54
C GLN A 457 -12.58 -13.40 1.34
N ASN A 458 -13.70 -12.71 1.13
CA ASN A 458 -14.97 -12.90 1.82
C ASN A 458 -14.99 -12.57 3.32
N ASP A 459 -13.97 -11.90 3.85
CA ASP A 459 -13.98 -11.37 5.20
C ASP A 459 -14.85 -10.10 5.30
N TYR A 460 -15.38 -9.85 6.50
CA TYR A 460 -16.13 -8.64 6.82
C TYR A 460 -15.23 -7.66 7.55
N ILE A 461 -14.98 -6.50 6.98
CA ILE A 461 -14.21 -5.40 7.56
C ILE A 461 -15.12 -4.54 8.45
N GLU A 462 -14.63 -4.26 9.65
CA GLU A 462 -15.34 -3.46 10.62
C GLU A 462 -14.80 -2.03 10.69
N LYS A 463 -13.47 -1.89 10.58
CA LYS A 463 -12.76 -0.61 10.71
C LYS A 463 -11.50 -0.59 9.86
N ALA A 464 -11.11 0.59 9.41
CA ALA A 464 -9.85 0.75 8.71
C ALA A 464 -9.20 2.12 8.95
N SER A 465 -7.87 2.14 8.95
CA SER A 465 -7.07 3.36 9.00
C SER A 465 -5.82 3.25 8.14
N VAL A 466 -5.41 4.34 7.51
CA VAL A 466 -4.11 4.44 6.81
C VAL A 466 -3.09 4.98 7.80
N TYR A 467 -1.97 4.28 7.97
CA TYR A 467 -0.85 4.73 8.79
C TYR A 467 0.31 5.22 7.92
N LEU A 468 0.84 6.40 8.28
CA LEU A 468 1.92 7.10 7.59
C LEU A 468 2.92 7.63 8.64
N ASP A 469 4.21 7.62 8.33
CA ASP A 469 5.23 8.29 9.14
C ASP A 469 5.49 9.69 8.55
N ASP A 470 5.09 10.74 9.26
CA ASP A 470 5.29 12.15 8.86
C ASP A 470 6.74 12.54 9.16
N VAL A 471 7.53 12.73 8.10
CA VAL A 471 8.98 12.98 8.20
C VAL A 471 9.33 14.45 7.99
N TRP A 472 8.44 15.22 7.36
CA TRP A 472 8.64 16.65 7.10
C TRP A 472 7.32 17.40 6.94
N SER A 473 7.27 18.59 7.51
CA SER A 473 6.16 19.54 7.34
C SER A 473 6.65 20.89 6.83
N GLY A 474 5.93 21.51 5.88
CA GLY A 474 6.18 22.89 5.45
C GLY A 474 5.84 23.95 6.52
N GLY A 475 5.23 23.54 7.63
CA GLY A 475 5.02 24.38 8.80
C GLY A 475 4.43 23.60 9.97
N CYS A 476 4.68 24.08 11.19
CA CYS A 476 4.34 23.39 12.44
C CYS A 476 2.95 23.76 12.96
N THR A 477 1.99 23.91 12.05
CA THR A 477 0.58 24.05 12.36
C THR A 477 -0.16 22.88 11.75
N ALA A 478 -0.95 22.17 12.56
CA ALA A 478 -1.65 20.98 12.09
C ALA A 478 -2.51 21.31 10.86
N GLN A 479 -2.25 20.63 9.74
CA GLN A 479 -2.99 20.77 8.48
C GLN A 479 -3.54 19.43 8.01
N PRO A 480 -4.76 19.41 7.43
CA PRO A 480 -5.40 18.18 6.99
C PRO A 480 -4.67 17.51 5.82
N VAL A 481 -4.59 16.20 5.89
CA VAL A 481 -4.25 15.29 4.79
C VAL A 481 -5.45 14.37 4.57
N ASP A 482 -5.90 14.31 3.32
CA ASP A 482 -7.10 13.59 2.91
C ASP A 482 -6.74 12.29 2.18
N VAL A 483 -7.50 11.24 2.45
CA VAL A 483 -7.44 9.95 1.76
C VAL A 483 -8.62 9.84 0.81
N HIS A 484 -8.38 9.37 -0.41
CA HIS A 484 -9.40 9.20 -1.44
C HIS A 484 -9.33 7.81 -2.09
N ALA A 485 -10.47 7.31 -2.53
CA ALA A 485 -10.54 6.13 -3.39
C ALA A 485 -10.13 6.50 -4.83
N ILE A 486 -9.15 5.80 -5.40
CA ILE A 486 -8.78 5.99 -6.81
C ILE A 486 -9.87 5.40 -7.72
N THR A 487 -10.24 6.12 -8.77
CA THR A 487 -11.35 5.73 -9.67
C THR A 487 -10.86 5.24 -11.03
N SER A 488 -9.60 5.44 -11.40
CA SER A 488 -8.98 4.97 -12.65
C SER A 488 -8.03 3.79 -12.43
N SER A 489 -7.92 2.90 -13.42
CA SER A 489 -6.89 1.85 -13.40
C SER A 489 -5.52 2.48 -13.63
N TRP A 490 -4.49 1.95 -12.98
CA TRP A 490 -3.13 2.45 -13.10
C TRP A 490 -2.10 1.38 -12.76
N SER A 491 -0.86 1.61 -13.16
CA SER A 491 0.32 0.94 -12.62
C SER A 491 1.29 2.01 -12.14
N VAL A 492 2.18 1.68 -11.20
CA VAL A 492 3.08 2.68 -10.61
C VAL A 492 3.89 3.41 -11.68
N GLY A 493 4.47 2.69 -12.65
CA GLY A 493 5.25 3.31 -13.74
C GLY A 493 4.44 4.07 -14.79
N SER A 494 3.10 4.13 -14.71
CA SER A 494 2.25 4.76 -15.73
C SER A 494 1.83 6.20 -15.42
N ILE A 495 2.30 6.79 -14.32
CA ILE A 495 1.87 8.11 -13.86
C ILE A 495 3.10 8.98 -13.67
N ALA A 496 3.09 10.18 -14.25
CA ALA A 496 4.23 11.08 -14.20
C ALA A 496 3.80 12.55 -14.03
N ASP A 497 2.58 12.89 -14.45
CA ASP A 497 2.09 14.27 -14.46
C ASP A 497 1.10 14.55 -13.32
N TYR A 498 1.19 15.73 -12.71
CA TYR A 498 0.17 16.26 -11.80
C TYR A 498 -1.07 16.80 -12.56
N PRO A 499 -2.31 16.65 -12.06
CA PRO A 499 -2.72 16.18 -10.72
C PRO A 499 -2.73 14.65 -10.55
N GLY A 500 -2.25 13.91 -11.55
CA GLY A 500 -2.16 12.47 -11.58
C GLY A 500 -3.51 11.77 -11.74
N LEU A 501 -3.76 10.76 -10.91
CA LEU A 501 -4.93 9.91 -11.05
C LEU A 501 -6.23 10.60 -10.67
N SER A 502 -7.32 10.15 -11.28
CA SER A 502 -8.67 10.51 -10.83
C SER A 502 -9.02 9.76 -9.54
N TYR A 503 -9.61 10.48 -8.59
CA TYR A 503 -10.06 9.95 -7.30
C TYR A 503 -11.40 10.56 -6.88
N GLY A 504 -12.10 9.87 -5.98
CA GLY A 504 -13.41 10.26 -5.46
C GLY A 504 -13.35 11.33 -4.35
N SER A 505 -14.47 11.53 -3.67
CA SER A 505 -14.52 12.35 -2.45
C SER A 505 -13.59 11.79 -1.36
N SER A 506 -13.16 12.65 -0.44
CA SER A 506 -12.39 12.23 0.75
C SER A 506 -13.18 11.16 1.53
N ILE A 507 -12.50 10.05 1.86
CA ILE A 507 -13.03 8.94 2.66
C ILE A 507 -12.50 8.96 4.10
N GLY A 508 -11.55 9.84 4.40
CA GLY A 508 -10.95 10.04 5.72
C GLY A 508 -9.95 11.19 5.69
N SER A 509 -9.80 11.90 6.81
CA SER A 509 -8.88 13.03 6.94
C SER A 509 -8.42 13.19 8.38
N SER A 510 -7.14 13.53 8.55
CA SER A 510 -6.54 13.88 9.85
C SER A 510 -5.56 15.03 9.64
N SER A 511 -5.29 15.82 10.70
CA SER A 511 -4.35 16.95 10.63
C SER A 511 -3.05 16.66 11.36
N PHE A 512 -1.92 17.01 10.73
CA PHE A 512 -0.57 16.70 11.21
C PHE A 512 0.36 17.93 11.20
N ASP A 513 1.31 17.93 12.12
CA ASP A 513 2.34 18.97 12.32
C ASP A 513 3.67 18.40 12.82
N ALA A 514 3.99 17.17 12.43
CA ALA A 514 5.23 16.51 12.81
C ALA A 514 6.29 16.61 11.68
N GLY A 515 7.37 15.86 11.83
CA GLY A 515 8.49 15.85 10.91
C GLY A 515 9.71 16.57 11.49
N SER A 516 10.86 16.34 10.87
CA SER A 516 12.14 16.90 11.33
C SER A 516 12.15 18.44 11.38
N SER A 517 11.37 19.11 10.53
CA SER A 517 11.14 20.56 10.57
C SER A 517 10.29 21.02 11.77
N CYS A 518 9.59 20.11 12.46
CA CYS A 518 8.64 20.41 13.54
C CYS A 518 8.87 19.58 14.82
N GLY A 519 10.13 19.23 15.09
CA GLY A 519 10.53 18.60 16.37
C GLY A 519 10.70 17.08 16.31
N GLY A 520 10.56 16.47 15.13
CA GLY A 520 10.85 15.07 14.87
C GLY A 520 9.73 14.33 14.14
N SER A 521 10.10 13.25 13.46
CA SER A 521 9.13 12.42 12.73
C SER A 521 8.15 11.72 13.67
N ALA A 522 6.93 11.45 13.18
CA ALA A 522 5.91 10.76 13.95
C ALA A 522 4.97 9.90 13.08
N TRP A 523 4.55 8.77 13.64
CA TRP A 523 3.48 7.96 13.06
C TRP A 523 2.12 8.60 13.27
N HIS A 524 1.34 8.64 12.19
CA HIS A 524 -0.01 9.13 12.19
C HIS A 524 -0.97 8.13 11.56
N GLY A 525 -2.20 8.09 12.08
CA GLY A 525 -3.31 7.33 11.52
C GLY A 525 -4.38 8.25 10.95
N ILE A 526 -4.82 7.99 9.72
CA ILE A 526 -6.03 8.57 9.13
C ILE A 526 -7.14 7.53 9.22
N ASP A 527 -8.17 7.81 10.01
CA ASP A 527 -9.36 6.98 10.08
C ASP A 527 -10.15 7.10 8.77
N ILE A 528 -10.32 6.00 8.05
CA ILE A 528 -11.12 5.92 6.82
C ILE A 528 -12.46 5.21 7.05
N GLY A 529 -12.72 4.79 8.30
CA GLY A 529 -14.00 4.28 8.75
C GLY A 529 -13.90 3.48 10.05
N ASP A 530 -14.74 3.83 11.01
CA ASP A 530 -14.85 3.18 12.33
C ASP A 530 -16.04 2.21 12.44
N ASN A 531 -16.77 2.00 11.33
CA ASN A 531 -17.91 1.11 11.24
C ASN A 531 -18.19 0.63 9.79
N PRO A 532 -18.93 -0.47 9.59
CA PRO A 532 -19.25 -1.04 8.27
C PRO A 532 -19.99 -0.12 7.29
N SER A 533 -20.64 0.95 7.77
CA SER A 533 -21.35 1.89 6.90
C SER A 533 -20.46 3.01 6.35
N ALA A 534 -19.25 3.18 6.88
CA ALA A 534 -18.29 4.21 6.48
C ALA A 534 -17.80 3.99 5.04
N ALA A 535 -17.47 5.08 4.35
CA ALA A 535 -17.10 5.04 2.93
C ALA A 535 -15.81 4.25 2.68
N GLY A 536 -14.77 4.41 3.51
CA GLY A 536 -13.53 3.65 3.37
C GLY A 536 -13.70 2.18 3.70
N VAL A 537 -14.52 1.82 4.71
CA VAL A 537 -14.85 0.41 4.98
C VAL A 537 -15.57 -0.21 3.79
N LYS A 538 -16.63 0.42 3.27
CA LYS A 538 -17.33 -0.07 2.06
C LYS A 538 -16.42 -0.25 0.83
N LEU A 539 -15.40 0.60 0.68
CA LEU A 539 -14.41 0.46 -0.39
C LEU A 539 -13.61 -0.83 -0.21
N LEU A 540 -13.08 -1.07 0.99
CA LEU A 540 -12.29 -2.26 1.31
C LEU A 540 -13.14 -3.54 1.22
N GLU A 541 -14.41 -3.48 1.59
CA GLU A 541 -15.38 -4.57 1.45
C GLU A 541 -15.55 -4.95 0.00
N GLY A 542 -15.69 -3.94 -0.85
CA GLY A 542 -15.72 -4.13 -2.29
C GLY A 542 -14.51 -4.95 -2.74
N TRP A 543 -13.30 -4.64 -2.27
CA TRP A 543 -12.09 -5.38 -2.62
C TRP A 543 -12.07 -6.80 -2.07
N ALA A 544 -12.49 -6.99 -0.81
CA ALA A 544 -12.59 -8.30 -0.13
C ALA A 544 -13.58 -9.26 -0.83
N HIS A 545 -14.63 -8.72 -1.44
CA HIS A 545 -15.68 -9.48 -2.13
C HIS A 545 -15.55 -9.47 -3.66
N GLY A 546 -14.32 -9.32 -4.18
CA GLY A 546 -14.00 -9.51 -5.60
C GLY A 546 -14.13 -8.26 -6.49
N GLY A 547 -14.42 -7.10 -5.90
CA GLY A 547 -14.37 -5.81 -6.57
C GLY A 547 -12.94 -5.38 -6.93
N THR A 548 -12.81 -4.43 -7.84
CA THR A 548 -11.51 -3.96 -8.32
C THR A 548 -10.80 -3.12 -7.26
N ASN A 549 -9.61 -3.57 -6.85
CA ASN A 549 -8.69 -2.75 -6.07
C ASN A 549 -7.94 -1.77 -6.98
N ARG A 550 -8.12 -0.46 -6.71
CA ARG A 550 -7.43 0.63 -7.41
C ARG A 550 -6.51 1.42 -6.49
N GLY A 551 -6.38 1.05 -5.22
CA GLY A 551 -5.55 1.78 -4.25
C GLY A 551 -6.18 3.09 -3.76
N LEU A 552 -5.34 3.88 -3.09
CA LEU A 552 -5.70 5.11 -2.38
C LEU A 552 -4.84 6.27 -2.88
N ALA A 553 -5.43 7.46 -2.95
CA ALA A 553 -4.71 8.72 -3.18
C ALA A 553 -4.65 9.51 -1.87
N LEU A 554 -3.53 10.19 -1.64
CA LEU A 554 -3.30 11.13 -0.55
C LEU A 554 -3.17 12.53 -1.12
N THR A 555 -3.89 13.49 -0.55
CA THR A 555 -3.85 14.88 -0.98
C THR A 555 -3.83 15.83 0.22
N ALA A 556 -3.41 17.07 -0.01
CA ALA A 556 -3.46 18.13 0.99
C ALA A 556 -3.72 19.48 0.31
N ASN A 557 -4.00 20.51 1.10
CA ASN A 557 -4.27 21.85 0.57
C ASN A 557 -3.03 22.42 -0.15
N THR A 558 -3.18 22.83 -1.41
CA THR A 558 -2.08 23.37 -2.23
C THR A 558 -1.98 24.89 -2.18
N SER A 559 -2.81 25.56 -1.39
CA SER A 559 -2.79 27.01 -1.16
C SER A 559 -2.31 27.38 0.25
N VAL A 560 -1.89 26.39 1.05
CA VAL A 560 -1.42 26.57 2.42
C VAL A 560 -0.08 25.87 2.56
N VAL A 561 1.00 26.65 2.71
CA VAL A 561 2.37 26.12 2.87
C VAL A 561 2.49 25.08 3.99
N ALA A 562 1.84 25.30 5.14
CA ALA A 562 1.89 24.36 6.26
C ALA A 562 1.25 22.98 5.95
N ALA A 563 0.48 22.87 4.86
CA ALA A 563 -0.15 21.63 4.41
C ALA A 563 0.78 20.80 3.51
N TRP A 564 1.94 21.33 3.10
CA TRP A 564 3.01 20.52 2.56
C TRP A 564 3.47 19.50 3.60
N LYS A 565 3.39 18.22 3.24
CA LYS A 565 3.90 17.11 4.04
C LYS A 565 4.74 16.18 3.18
N GLN A 566 5.80 15.65 3.76
CA GLN A 566 6.47 14.46 3.24
C GLN A 566 6.30 13.33 4.25
N PHE A 567 5.90 12.17 3.76
CA PHE A 567 5.79 10.93 4.52
C PHE A 567 6.87 9.96 4.08
N ALA A 568 7.29 9.06 4.96
CA ALA A 568 8.16 7.96 4.55
C ALA A 568 7.45 7.07 3.52
N SER A 569 8.15 6.71 2.44
CA SER A 569 7.62 5.89 1.35
C SER A 569 7.81 4.40 1.62
N VAL A 570 7.35 3.58 0.68
CA VAL A 570 7.58 2.13 0.67
C VAL A 570 9.05 1.78 0.41
N HIS A 571 9.95 2.72 0.14
CA HIS A 571 11.38 2.46 0.01
C HIS A 571 12.16 2.72 1.30
N SER A 572 11.55 3.44 2.25
CA SER A 572 12.10 3.67 3.58
C SER A 572 11.97 2.45 4.52
N SER A 573 12.61 2.52 5.70
CA SER A 573 12.36 1.61 6.81
C SER A 573 10.96 1.78 7.45
N TYR A 574 10.26 2.88 7.15
CA TYR A 574 8.99 3.30 7.78
C TYR A 574 7.82 3.23 6.79
N THR A 575 7.64 2.07 6.16
CA THR A 575 6.64 1.89 5.09
C THR A 575 5.19 2.16 5.53
N PRO A 576 4.40 2.92 4.76
CA PRO A 576 2.96 3.05 4.94
C PRO A 576 2.23 1.71 5.00
N TYR A 577 1.12 1.64 5.73
CA TYR A 577 0.27 0.46 5.79
C TYR A 577 -1.21 0.78 6.07
N LEU A 578 -2.10 -0.14 5.68
CA LEU A 578 -3.50 -0.16 6.11
C LEU A 578 -3.63 -0.99 7.38
N SER A 579 -4.22 -0.42 8.42
CA SER A 579 -4.69 -1.17 9.59
C SER A 579 -6.16 -1.51 9.40
N VAL A 580 -6.49 -2.80 9.35
CA VAL A 580 -7.83 -3.28 9.00
C VAL A 580 -8.33 -4.22 10.09
N THR A 581 -9.39 -3.83 10.77
CA THR A 581 -10.10 -4.70 11.71
C THR A 581 -11.19 -5.43 10.96
N TYR A 582 -11.22 -6.76 11.08
CA TYR A 582 -12.11 -7.62 10.32
C TYR A 582 -12.54 -8.86 11.12
N SER A 583 -13.59 -9.51 10.65
CA SER A 583 -14.09 -10.78 11.13
C SER A 583 -14.23 -11.78 9.97
N PRO A 584 -13.76 -13.03 10.12
CA PRO A 584 -14.03 -14.09 9.14
C PRO A 584 -15.48 -14.60 9.22
N TYR A 585 -16.24 -14.17 10.22
CA TYR A 585 -17.63 -14.56 10.43
C TYR A 585 -18.51 -13.31 10.36
N GLY A 586 -19.29 -13.20 9.29
CA GLY A 586 -20.38 -12.23 9.22
C GLY A 586 -21.62 -12.80 9.88
N ALA A 587 -22.18 -12.07 10.83
CA ALA A 587 -23.51 -12.35 11.34
C ALA A 587 -24.38 -11.10 11.12
N ASP A 588 -25.26 -11.18 10.12
CA ASP A 588 -26.33 -10.19 9.96
C ASP A 588 -27.38 -10.43 11.04
N TYR A 589 -27.30 -9.66 12.12
CA TYR A 589 -28.35 -9.65 13.14
C TYR A 589 -29.46 -8.68 12.72
N SER A 590 -30.53 -9.22 12.12
CA SER A 590 -31.80 -8.50 12.14
C SER A 590 -32.47 -8.74 13.49
N ILE A 591 -32.85 -7.68 14.20
CA ILE A 591 -33.84 -7.78 15.26
C ILE A 591 -35.18 -7.56 14.56
N PRO A 592 -35.99 -8.61 14.31
CA PRO A 592 -37.34 -8.41 13.82
C PRO A 592 -38.04 -7.48 14.81
N SER A 593 -38.70 -6.44 14.32
CA SER A 593 -39.41 -5.44 15.13
C SER A 593 -40.02 -6.07 16.38
N GLN A 594 -39.41 -5.83 17.54
CA GLN A 594 -40.00 -6.32 18.77
C GLN A 594 -41.23 -5.49 19.04
N THR A 595 -42.42 -6.07 18.81
CA THR A 595 -43.63 -5.60 19.49
C THR A 595 -43.42 -5.85 20.97
N TYR A 596 -42.98 -4.80 21.66
CA TYR A 596 -42.98 -4.75 23.11
C TYR A 596 -44.44 -4.71 23.55
N THR A 597 -44.97 -5.83 24.04
CA THR A 597 -46.24 -5.86 24.76
C THR A 597 -45.88 -5.72 26.24
N GLU A 598 -46.20 -4.57 26.86
CA GLU A 598 -46.04 -4.39 28.30
C GLU A 598 -46.84 -5.47 29.07
N PRO A 599 -46.29 -5.98 30.19
CA PRO A 599 -46.94 -7.02 31.01
C PRO A 599 -48.20 -6.55 31.75
#